data_AF-A0A940BHN6-F1
#
_entry.id   AF-A0A940BHN6-F1
#
_cell.length_a   1.000
_cell.length_b   1.000
_cell.length_c   1.000
_cell.angle_alpha   90.00
_cell.angle_beta   90.00
_cell.angle_gamma   90.00
#
_symmetry.space_group_name_H-M   'P 1'
#
loop_
_entity.id
_entity.type
_entity.pdbx_description
1 polymer ?
#
loop_
_entity_poly.entity_id
_entity_poly.type
_entity_poly.pdbx_seq_one_letter_code
_entity_poly.pdbx_strand_id
1 'polypeptide(L)'
;MNPFSTELLNKITSIIVKKFIRSGGIDPDDYDDMTQTLRAKYLAKKEHIESLYKGEAQPQTYMSSVLRMMMLEVLRQSQKSKVDTVDIEKATITEFDRSPSPEQKAIIENEKGHFQRVMATMGKDRAKIMMCLKKINRLRVTPQDFDDYLDGRPDNGARKYLEDDVEAHNKDIYASLCNITNLVEGSQNKPDAIRIWLGNKTDQIIKRMNSGNRSKYDNESLAILLELMYS
;
A
#
# COMPACT_ATOMS: atom_id res chain seq x y z
N MET A 1 -18.94 -7.40 -28.79
CA MET A 1 -19.18 -6.25 -27.88
C MET A 1 -17.85 -5.91 -27.22
N ASN A 2 -17.37 -4.67 -27.33
CA ASN A 2 -16.15 -4.27 -26.61
C ASN A 2 -16.47 -4.22 -25.11
N PRO A 3 -15.83 -5.05 -24.26
CA PRO A 3 -16.09 -5.08 -22.82
C PRO A 3 -15.60 -3.83 -22.08
N PHE A 4 -14.82 -2.97 -22.74
CA PHE A 4 -14.25 -1.72 -22.21
C PHE A 4 -14.87 -0.51 -22.93
N SER A 5 -16.15 -0.25 -22.66
CA SER A 5 -16.85 0.91 -23.21
C SER A 5 -16.37 2.22 -22.57
N THR A 6 -16.42 3.32 -23.34
CA THR A 6 -16.09 4.67 -22.84
C THR A 6 -17.00 5.08 -21.68
N GLU A 7 -18.25 4.63 -21.68
CA GLU A 7 -19.21 4.86 -20.59
C GLU A 7 -18.74 4.18 -19.30
N LEU A 8 -18.26 2.93 -19.40
CA LEU A 8 -17.72 2.20 -18.26
C LEU A 8 -16.45 2.86 -17.73
N LEU A 9 -15.56 3.33 -18.62
CA LEU A 9 -14.35 4.08 -18.26
C LEU A 9 -14.71 5.34 -17.46
N ASN A 10 -15.66 6.14 -17.95
CA ASN A 10 -16.10 7.36 -17.29
C ASN A 10 -16.63 7.07 -15.89
N LYS A 11 -17.50 6.07 -15.77
CA LYS A 11 -18.09 5.65 -14.49
C LYS A 11 -17.02 5.23 -13.47
N ILE A 12 -16.10 4.35 -13.86
CA ILE A 12 -15.07 3.81 -12.96
C ILE A 12 -14.05 4.89 -12.57
N THR A 13 -13.62 5.71 -13.53
CA THR A 13 -12.71 6.85 -13.26
C THR A 13 -13.30 7.77 -12.20
N SER A 14 -14.55 8.18 -12.37
CA SER A 14 -15.22 9.08 -11.41
C SER A 14 -15.34 8.46 -10.01
N ILE A 15 -15.58 7.15 -9.90
CA ILE A 15 -15.62 6.44 -8.61
C ILE A 15 -14.24 6.44 -7.95
N ILE A 16 -13.18 6.17 -8.72
CA ILE A 16 -11.81 6.10 -8.21
C ILE A 16 -11.37 7.48 -7.72
N VAL A 17 -11.49 8.53 -8.53
CA VAL A 17 -11.06 9.88 -8.13
C VAL A 17 -11.83 10.37 -6.90
N LYS A 18 -13.16 10.17 -6.83
CA LYS A 18 -13.95 10.49 -5.62
C LYS A 18 -13.52 9.70 -4.40
N LYS A 19 -13.02 8.47 -4.57
CA LYS A 19 -12.48 7.69 -3.45
C LYS A 19 -11.18 8.33 -2.94
N PHE A 20 -10.29 8.75 -3.83
CA PHE A 20 -9.02 9.39 -3.45
C PHE A 20 -9.20 10.80 -2.85
N ILE A 21 -10.20 11.57 -3.30
CA ILE A 21 -10.57 12.83 -2.65
C ILE A 21 -11.06 12.56 -1.22
N ARG A 22 -11.94 11.58 -1.04
CA ARG A 22 -12.45 11.20 0.29
C ARG A 22 -11.38 10.68 1.24
N SER A 23 -10.31 10.09 0.72
CA SER A 23 -9.16 9.66 1.52
C SER A 23 -8.14 10.78 1.76
N GLY A 24 -8.40 12.00 1.28
CA GLY A 24 -7.51 13.16 1.45
C GLY A 24 -6.27 13.15 0.56
N GLY A 25 -6.21 12.30 -0.48
CA GLY A 25 -5.06 12.21 -1.38
C GLY A 25 -5.06 13.23 -2.52
N ILE A 26 -6.19 13.93 -2.72
CA ILE A 26 -6.44 14.87 -3.83
C ILE A 26 -7.35 15.98 -3.31
N ASP A 27 -7.08 17.22 -3.72
CA ASP A 27 -7.99 18.34 -3.46
C ASP A 27 -9.32 18.14 -4.22
N PRO A 28 -10.49 18.35 -3.59
CA PRO A 28 -11.77 18.35 -4.29
C PRO A 28 -11.79 19.20 -5.57
N ASP A 29 -11.06 20.31 -5.61
CA ASP A 29 -11.00 21.22 -6.76
C ASP A 29 -10.23 20.61 -7.95
N ASP A 30 -9.32 19.66 -7.70
CA ASP A 30 -8.57 18.94 -8.73
C ASP A 30 -9.37 17.79 -9.38
N TYR A 31 -10.66 17.63 -9.03
CA TYR A 31 -11.48 16.48 -9.46
C TYR A 31 -11.52 16.31 -10.97
N ASP A 32 -11.80 17.39 -11.70
CA ASP A 32 -11.98 17.33 -13.16
C ASP A 32 -10.64 17.09 -13.85
N ASP A 33 -9.58 17.76 -13.41
CA ASP A 33 -8.23 17.63 -13.94
C ASP A 33 -7.68 16.20 -13.74
N MET A 34 -7.87 15.63 -12.56
CA MET A 34 -7.46 14.25 -12.27
C MET A 34 -8.27 13.25 -13.08
N THR A 35 -9.57 13.48 -13.22
CA THR A 35 -10.45 12.64 -14.04
C THR A 35 -10.02 12.67 -15.50
N GLN A 36 -9.71 13.85 -16.05
CA GLN A 36 -9.27 14.01 -17.43
C GLN A 36 -7.88 13.40 -17.66
N THR A 37 -6.94 13.66 -16.75
CA THR A 37 -5.58 13.10 -16.80
C THR A 37 -5.60 11.58 -16.80
N LEU A 38 -6.40 10.98 -15.89
CA LEU A 38 -6.51 9.54 -15.77
C LEU A 38 -7.15 8.91 -17.03
N ARG A 39 -8.18 9.56 -17.60
CA ARG A 39 -8.78 9.13 -18.87
C ARG A 39 -7.80 9.21 -20.04
N ALA A 40 -7.06 10.30 -20.16
CA ALA A 40 -6.08 10.50 -21.22
C ALA A 40 -4.98 9.41 -21.16
N LYS A 41 -4.45 9.14 -19.96
CA LYS A 41 -3.47 8.07 -19.75
C LYS A 41 -4.02 6.67 -20.09
N TYR A 42 -5.27 6.39 -19.71
CA TYR A 42 -5.89 5.11 -20.04
C TYR A 42 -6.05 4.96 -21.56
N LEU A 43 -6.59 5.98 -22.24
CA LEU A 43 -6.81 5.96 -23.68
C LEU A 43 -5.50 5.79 -24.47
N ALA A 44 -4.42 6.45 -24.04
CA ALA A 44 -3.10 6.31 -24.65
C ALA A 44 -2.53 4.89 -24.58
N LYS A 45 -2.91 4.11 -23.55
CA LYS A 45 -2.43 2.74 -23.32
C LYS A 45 -3.51 1.67 -23.58
N LYS A 46 -4.66 2.06 -24.14
CA LYS A 46 -5.87 1.24 -24.20
C LYS A 46 -5.63 -0.11 -24.88
N GLU A 47 -5.07 -0.11 -26.09
CA GLU A 47 -4.85 -1.33 -26.87
C GLU A 47 -3.96 -2.34 -26.13
N HIS A 48 -2.90 -1.84 -25.48
CA HIS A 48 -2.02 -2.68 -24.68
C HIS A 48 -2.74 -3.27 -23.47
N ILE A 49 -3.51 -2.46 -22.73
CA ILE A 49 -4.27 -2.91 -21.56
C ILE A 49 -5.31 -3.97 -21.92
N GLU A 50 -6.00 -3.77 -23.04
CA GLU A 50 -6.99 -4.72 -23.57
C GLU A 50 -6.32 -6.02 -24.03
N SER A 51 -5.12 -5.96 -24.61
CA SER A 51 -4.35 -7.15 -25.03
C SER A 51 -3.88 -8.02 -23.85
N LEU A 52 -3.65 -7.42 -22.68
CA LEU A 52 -3.23 -8.12 -21.46
C LEU A 52 -4.40 -8.78 -20.69
N TYR A 53 -5.64 -8.48 -21.06
CA TYR A 53 -6.81 -9.01 -20.37
C TYR A 53 -7.09 -10.47 -20.76
N LYS A 54 -6.88 -11.39 -19.81
CA LYS A 54 -7.05 -12.84 -19.99
C LYS A 54 -8.46 -13.38 -19.70
N GLY A 55 -9.40 -12.52 -19.32
CA GLY A 55 -10.78 -12.92 -19.01
C GLY A 55 -11.01 -13.58 -17.63
N GLU A 56 -10.00 -13.63 -16.76
CA GLU A 56 -10.09 -14.27 -15.44
C GLU A 56 -10.94 -13.48 -14.42
N ALA A 57 -11.14 -12.18 -14.64
CA ALA A 57 -11.93 -11.30 -13.78
C ALA A 57 -12.96 -10.54 -14.62
N GLN A 58 -14.02 -10.02 -14.00
CA GLN A 58 -14.98 -9.15 -14.70
C GLN A 58 -14.25 -7.91 -15.30
N PRO A 59 -14.61 -7.45 -16.51
CA PRO A 59 -13.94 -6.30 -17.16
C PRO A 59 -13.91 -5.05 -16.27
N GLN A 60 -14.98 -4.82 -15.52
CA GLN A 60 -15.09 -3.71 -14.56
C GLN A 60 -14.04 -3.81 -13.44
N THR A 61 -13.82 -5.01 -12.91
CA THR A 61 -12.84 -5.28 -11.84
C THR A 61 -11.43 -5.08 -12.35
N TYR A 62 -11.12 -5.63 -13.53
CA TYR A 62 -9.82 -5.46 -14.15
C TYR A 62 -9.52 -3.98 -14.44
N MET A 63 -10.45 -3.27 -15.08
CA MET A 63 -10.29 -1.85 -15.39
C MET A 63 -10.18 -0.99 -14.13
N SER A 64 -10.91 -1.31 -13.07
CA SER A 64 -10.79 -0.61 -11.78
C SER A 64 -9.39 -0.75 -11.19
N SER A 65 -8.80 -1.94 -11.24
CA SER A 65 -7.43 -2.18 -10.77
C SER A 65 -6.40 -1.41 -11.59
N VAL A 66 -6.52 -1.44 -12.91
CA VAL A 66 -5.60 -0.72 -13.82
C VAL A 66 -5.68 0.79 -13.60
N LEU A 67 -6.89 1.35 -13.56
CA LEU A 67 -7.09 2.78 -13.33
C LEU A 67 -6.61 3.20 -11.94
N ARG A 68 -6.74 2.34 -10.93
CA ARG A 68 -6.21 2.61 -9.60
C ARG A 68 -4.68 2.67 -9.60
N MET A 69 -4.02 1.74 -10.28
CA MET A 69 -2.55 1.77 -10.44
C MET A 69 -2.09 3.02 -11.18
N MET A 70 -2.77 3.38 -12.27
CA MET A 70 -2.49 4.61 -13.01
C MET A 70 -2.69 5.86 -12.16
N MET A 71 -3.72 5.89 -11.31
CA MET A 71 -3.97 7.02 -10.43
C MET A 71 -2.84 7.21 -9.43
N LEU A 72 -2.35 6.12 -8.84
CA LEU A 72 -1.18 6.16 -7.96
C LEU A 72 0.07 6.64 -8.71
N GLU A 73 0.26 6.24 -9.97
CA GLU A 73 1.36 6.72 -10.81
C GLU A 73 1.25 8.24 -11.06
N VAL A 74 0.05 8.75 -11.35
CA VAL A 74 -0.22 10.19 -11.53
C VAL A 74 0.10 10.95 -10.24
N LEU A 75 -0.34 10.46 -9.09
CA LEU A 75 -0.06 11.10 -7.80
C LEU A 75 1.43 11.08 -7.47
N ARG A 76 2.13 9.99 -7.76
CA ARG A 76 3.58 9.90 -7.58
C ARG A 76 4.34 10.84 -8.52
N GLN A 77 3.89 10.99 -9.76
CA GLN A 77 4.48 11.92 -10.73
C GLN A 77 4.19 13.38 -10.38
N SER A 78 2.98 13.71 -9.92
CA SER A 78 2.67 15.08 -9.47
C SER A 78 3.43 15.47 -8.20
N GLN A 79 3.82 14.49 -7.38
CA GLN A 79 4.76 14.69 -6.27
C GLN A 79 6.20 14.89 -6.76
N LYS A 80 6.64 14.16 -7.80
CA LYS A 80 8.00 14.24 -8.33
C LYS A 80 8.25 15.46 -9.24
N SER A 81 7.30 15.82 -10.10
CA SER A 81 7.39 16.99 -10.99
C SER A 81 7.36 18.32 -10.25
N LYS A 82 6.99 18.34 -8.96
CA LYS A 82 7.15 19.52 -8.09
C LYS A 82 8.58 19.70 -7.56
N VAL A 83 9.47 18.74 -7.81
CA VAL A 83 10.89 18.78 -7.38
C VAL A 83 11.82 19.28 -8.50
N ASP A 84 11.42 19.16 -9.78
CA ASP A 84 12.33 19.33 -10.92
C ASP A 84 12.07 20.58 -11.81
N THR A 85 11.17 21.50 -11.43
CA THR A 85 10.86 22.70 -12.22
C THR A 85 11.01 24.01 -11.44
N VAL A 86 12.16 24.19 -10.78
CA VAL A 86 12.56 25.52 -10.30
C VAL A 86 13.91 25.87 -10.90
N ASP A 87 13.88 26.43 -12.11
CA ASP A 87 14.91 27.36 -12.52
C ASP A 87 14.30 28.45 -13.42
N ILE A 88 14.64 29.69 -13.05
CA ILE A 88 14.45 30.98 -13.74
C ILE A 88 13.14 31.75 -13.46
N GLU A 89 13.36 32.89 -12.80
CA GLU A 89 12.60 34.16 -12.77
C GLU A 89 11.61 34.47 -11.63
N LYS A 90 12.20 35.03 -10.57
CA LYS A 90 11.79 36.26 -9.85
C LYS A 90 10.28 36.54 -9.73
N ALA A 91 9.67 36.04 -8.66
CA ALA A 91 8.80 36.85 -7.81
C ALA A 91 8.74 36.25 -6.41
N THR A 92 9.04 37.08 -5.43
CA THR A 92 9.00 36.86 -3.99
C THR A 92 7.79 36.03 -3.53
N ILE A 93 7.96 34.74 -3.35
CA ILE A 93 7.08 33.90 -2.54
C ILE A 93 8.00 33.09 -1.65
N THR A 94 7.97 33.44 -0.37
CA THR A 94 8.56 32.70 0.74
C THR A 94 8.45 31.21 0.52
N GLU A 95 9.61 30.56 0.51
CA GLU A 95 9.79 29.11 0.45
C GLU A 95 8.86 28.43 1.47
N PHE A 96 7.76 27.85 0.98
CA PHE A 96 6.99 26.89 1.78
C PHE A 96 7.79 25.59 1.77
N ASP A 97 8.70 25.49 2.72
CA ASP A 97 9.25 24.23 3.21
C ASP A 97 8.08 23.26 3.47
N ARG A 98 7.86 22.31 2.55
CA ARG A 98 6.85 21.25 2.70
C ARG A 98 7.36 20.11 3.59
N SER A 99 8.29 20.40 4.49
CA SER A 99 8.32 19.68 5.75
C SER A 99 6.89 19.66 6.31
N PRO A 100 6.34 18.49 6.70
CA PRO A 100 5.03 18.45 7.32
C PRO A 100 5.00 19.48 8.44
N SER A 101 3.92 20.27 8.49
CA SER A 101 3.79 21.32 9.51
C SER A 101 4.02 20.68 10.89
N PRO A 102 4.45 21.44 11.90
CA PRO A 102 4.61 20.90 13.26
C PRO A 102 3.36 20.13 13.73
N GLU A 103 2.18 20.60 13.34
CA GLU A 103 0.90 19.93 13.58
C GLU A 103 0.77 18.60 12.82
N GLN A 104 1.11 18.56 11.54
CA GLN A 104 1.09 17.32 10.74
C GLN A 104 2.10 16.29 11.27
N LYS A 105 3.30 16.72 11.66
CA LYS A 105 4.30 15.85 12.30
C LYS A 105 3.76 15.28 13.61
N ALA A 106 3.11 16.10 14.43
CA ALA A 106 2.49 15.66 15.68
C ALA A 106 1.35 14.66 15.44
N ILE A 107 0.52 14.86 14.41
CA ILE A 107 -0.53 13.92 14.01
C ILE A 107 0.08 12.58 13.59
N ILE A 108 1.08 12.61 12.69
CA ILE A 108 1.76 11.40 12.23
C ILE A 108 2.39 10.65 13.41
N GLU A 109 3.08 11.34 14.31
CA GLU A 109 3.70 10.71 15.48
C GLU A 109 2.67 10.11 16.45
N ASN A 110 1.52 10.77 16.63
CA ASN A 110 0.42 10.22 17.43
C ASN A 110 -0.16 8.94 16.78
N GLU A 111 -0.30 8.93 15.46
CA GLU A 111 -0.77 7.76 14.71
C GLU A 111 0.26 6.61 14.77
N LYS A 112 1.56 6.91 14.65
CA LYS A 112 2.65 5.94 14.87
C LYS A 112 2.60 5.35 16.27
N GLY A 113 2.48 6.19 17.30
CA GLY A 113 2.36 5.74 18.69
C GLY A 113 1.08 4.92 18.93
N HIS A 114 -0.02 5.26 18.26
CA HIS A 114 -1.26 4.48 18.31
C HIS A 114 -1.08 3.09 17.70
N PHE A 115 -0.49 3.01 16.51
CA PHE A 115 -0.15 1.74 15.88
C PHE A 115 0.77 0.88 16.75
N GLN A 116 1.80 1.46 17.36
CA GLN A 116 2.68 0.74 18.28
C GLN A 116 1.93 0.16 19.48
N ARG A 117 1.00 0.93 20.08
CA ARG A 117 0.14 0.42 21.16
C ARG A 117 -0.76 -0.72 20.69
N VAL A 118 -1.36 -0.60 19.50
CA VAL A 118 -2.14 -1.69 18.90
C VAL A 118 -1.27 -2.92 18.68
N MET A 119 -0.04 -2.78 18.16
CA MET A 119 0.89 -3.88 17.97
C MET A 119 1.31 -4.54 19.29
N ALA A 120 1.47 -3.78 20.37
CA ALA A 120 1.75 -4.34 21.70
C ALA A 120 0.64 -5.30 22.18
N THR A 121 -0.62 -5.04 21.80
CA THR A 121 -1.76 -5.93 22.11
C THR A 121 -1.83 -7.20 21.27
N MET A 122 -0.89 -7.43 20.35
CA MET A 122 -0.80 -8.65 19.55
C MET A 122 0.00 -9.77 20.25
N GLY A 123 0.63 -9.47 21.39
CA GLY A 123 1.33 -10.46 22.22
C GLY A 123 2.45 -11.18 21.46
N LYS A 124 2.51 -12.50 21.60
CA LYS A 124 3.57 -13.36 21.02
C LYS A 124 3.62 -13.32 19.49
N ASP A 125 2.51 -13.01 18.83
CA ASP A 125 2.45 -12.92 17.37
C ASP A 125 3.01 -11.59 16.83
N ARG A 126 3.32 -10.62 17.69
CA ARG A 126 3.71 -9.25 17.28
C ARG A 126 4.85 -9.25 16.26
N ALA A 127 5.94 -9.94 16.55
CA ALA A 127 7.12 -9.96 15.69
C ALA A 127 6.83 -10.63 14.34
N LYS A 128 6.13 -11.77 14.36
CA LYS A 128 5.65 -12.47 13.16
C LYS A 128 4.79 -11.58 12.28
N ILE A 129 3.80 -10.91 12.87
CA ILE A 129 2.88 -10.03 12.16
C ILE A 129 3.66 -8.86 11.55
N MET A 130 4.55 -8.22 12.31
CA MET A 130 5.35 -7.09 11.81
C MET A 130 6.21 -7.51 10.61
N MET A 131 6.92 -8.63 10.71
CA MET A 131 7.72 -9.18 9.62
C MET A 131 6.85 -9.44 8.37
N CYS A 132 5.70 -10.10 8.54
CA CYS A 132 4.76 -10.37 7.46
C CYS A 132 4.22 -9.08 6.83
N LEU A 133 3.85 -8.08 7.64
CA LEU A 133 3.36 -6.78 7.18
C LEU A 133 4.41 -6.00 6.41
N LYS A 134 5.67 -6.02 6.85
CA LYS A 134 6.76 -5.40 6.10
C LYS A 134 6.92 -6.06 4.73
N LYS A 135 7.03 -7.39 4.69
CA LYS A 135 7.27 -8.11 3.43
C LYS A 135 6.12 -7.98 2.43
N ILE A 136 4.86 -8.02 2.87
CA ILE A 136 3.71 -7.84 1.95
C ILE A 136 3.59 -6.42 1.40
N ASN A 137 4.01 -5.41 2.17
CA ASN A 137 4.06 -4.03 1.73
C ASN A 137 5.38 -3.69 1.01
N ARG A 138 6.22 -4.70 0.70
CA ARG A 138 7.53 -4.53 0.05
C ARG A 138 8.46 -3.57 0.80
N LEU A 139 8.30 -3.50 2.12
CA LEU A 139 9.21 -2.78 3.01
C LEU A 139 10.38 -3.69 3.36
N ARG A 140 11.56 -3.10 3.48
CA ARG A 140 12.78 -3.82 3.84
C ARG A 140 12.60 -4.52 5.19
N VAL A 141 12.76 -5.84 5.20
CA VAL A 141 12.80 -6.63 6.43
C VAL A 141 14.23 -6.63 6.94
N THR A 142 14.46 -6.02 8.11
CA THR A 142 15.80 -5.99 8.69
C THR A 142 16.14 -7.34 9.33
N PRO A 143 17.43 -7.68 9.46
CA PRO A 143 17.86 -8.85 10.24
C PRO A 143 17.25 -8.89 11.64
N GLN A 144 17.17 -7.72 12.30
CA GLN A 144 16.58 -7.59 13.64
C GLN A 144 15.10 -7.99 13.67
N ASP A 145 14.31 -7.61 12.67
CA ASP A 145 12.89 -7.99 12.59
C ASP A 145 12.71 -9.52 12.58
N PHE A 146 13.65 -10.22 11.94
CA PHE A 146 13.67 -11.67 11.90
C PHE A 146 14.17 -12.29 13.19
N ASP A 147 15.21 -11.72 13.81
CA ASP A 147 15.73 -12.17 15.09
C ASP A 147 14.68 -12.00 16.22
N ASP A 148 13.95 -10.89 16.19
CA ASP A 148 12.79 -10.65 17.07
C ASP A 148 11.68 -11.70 16.84
N TYR A 149 11.49 -12.15 15.59
CA TYR A 149 10.52 -13.20 15.29
C TYR A 149 11.00 -14.58 15.75
N LEU A 150 12.28 -14.90 15.57
CA LEU A 150 12.84 -16.16 16.05
C LEU A 150 12.64 -16.30 17.57
N ASP A 151 12.89 -15.24 18.34
CA ASP A 151 12.73 -15.25 19.80
C ASP A 151 13.45 -16.46 20.44
N GLY A 152 14.70 -16.67 20.03
CA GLY A 152 15.54 -17.80 20.46
C GLY A 152 15.27 -19.14 19.76
N ARG A 153 14.30 -19.21 18.83
CA ARG A 153 14.09 -20.40 17.98
C ARG A 153 15.22 -20.56 16.95
N PRO A 154 15.52 -21.80 16.53
CA PRO A 154 16.50 -22.03 15.47
C PRO A 154 15.98 -21.49 14.12
N ASP A 155 16.87 -20.88 13.34
CA ASP A 155 16.56 -20.35 12.00
C ASP A 155 16.13 -21.47 11.03
N ASN A 156 16.73 -22.66 11.14
CA ASN A 156 16.49 -23.79 10.21
C ASN A 156 16.64 -23.40 8.72
N GLY A 157 17.43 -22.37 8.43
CA GLY A 157 17.63 -21.83 7.08
C GLY A 157 16.44 -21.03 6.55
N ALA A 158 15.56 -20.51 7.40
CA ALA A 158 14.46 -19.64 7.01
C ALA A 158 14.94 -18.27 6.51
N ARG A 159 16.09 -17.79 6.98
CA ARG A 159 16.70 -16.51 6.61
C ARG A 159 16.92 -16.35 5.10
N LYS A 160 17.16 -17.43 4.35
CA LYS A 160 17.32 -17.39 2.87
C LYS A 160 16.06 -16.91 2.13
N TYR A 161 14.88 -17.02 2.75
CA TYR A 161 13.62 -16.57 2.16
C TYR A 161 13.33 -15.10 2.49
N LEU A 162 14.17 -14.44 3.30
CA LEU A 162 14.02 -13.03 3.61
C LEU A 162 14.41 -12.10 2.48
N GLU A 163 15.12 -12.58 1.46
CA GLU A 163 15.58 -11.77 0.32
C GLU A 163 14.43 -10.93 -0.28
N ASP A 164 14.78 -9.69 -0.62
CA ASP A 164 13.85 -8.68 -1.11
C ASP A 164 13.56 -8.91 -2.60
N ASP A 165 12.48 -9.61 -2.90
CA ASP A 165 11.95 -9.66 -4.26
C ASP A 165 11.03 -8.45 -4.50
N VAL A 166 11.64 -7.30 -4.82
CA VAL A 166 10.92 -6.07 -5.18
C VAL A 166 9.90 -6.32 -6.30
N GLU A 167 10.21 -7.25 -7.20
CA GLU A 167 9.38 -7.62 -8.35
C GLU A 167 8.49 -8.86 -8.12
N ALA A 168 8.52 -9.49 -6.93
CA ALA A 168 7.71 -10.67 -6.68
C ALA A 168 6.21 -10.38 -6.76
N HIS A 169 5.48 -11.32 -7.35
CA HIS A 169 4.03 -11.34 -7.25
C HIS A 169 3.62 -11.68 -5.81
N ASN A 170 2.46 -11.18 -5.38
CA ASN A 170 1.95 -11.42 -4.03
C ASN A 170 1.87 -12.92 -3.69
N LYS A 171 1.61 -13.77 -4.68
CA LYS A 171 1.59 -15.23 -4.52
C LYS A 171 2.93 -15.78 -4.03
N ASP A 172 4.03 -15.25 -4.58
CA ASP A 172 5.39 -15.70 -4.25
C ASP A 172 5.82 -15.17 -2.88
N ILE A 173 5.40 -13.94 -2.53
CA ILE A 173 5.57 -13.37 -1.18
C ILE A 173 4.92 -14.28 -0.14
N TYR A 174 3.67 -14.72 -0.36
CA TYR A 174 2.99 -15.63 0.57
C TYR A 174 3.64 -17.02 0.61
N ALA A 175 4.18 -17.52 -0.50
CA ALA A 175 4.92 -18.77 -0.52
C ALA A 175 6.22 -18.67 0.32
N SER A 176 6.96 -17.57 0.16
CA SER A 176 8.16 -17.26 0.94
C SER A 176 7.84 -17.16 2.44
N LEU A 177 6.83 -16.38 2.81
CA LEU A 177 6.36 -16.26 4.21
C LEU A 177 5.95 -17.62 4.78
N CYS A 178 5.27 -18.45 3.98
CA CYS A 178 4.89 -19.79 4.39
C CYS A 178 6.10 -20.67 4.70
N ASN A 179 7.12 -20.66 3.84
CA ASN A 179 8.35 -21.40 4.06
C ASN A 179 9.06 -20.92 5.34
N ILE A 180 9.15 -19.61 5.55
CA ILE A 180 9.71 -19.02 6.78
C ILE A 180 8.96 -19.54 8.00
N THR A 181 7.62 -19.42 8.02
CA THR A 181 6.83 -19.84 9.18
C THR A 181 6.92 -21.33 9.45
N ASN A 182 6.91 -22.17 8.41
CA ASN A 182 7.02 -23.62 8.55
C ASN A 182 8.39 -24.04 9.11
N LEU A 183 9.46 -23.38 8.68
CA LEU A 183 10.82 -23.67 9.18
C LEU A 183 11.03 -23.21 10.62
N VAL A 184 10.52 -22.03 10.99
CA VAL A 184 10.68 -21.46 12.33
C VAL A 184 9.75 -22.12 13.35
N GLU A 185 8.50 -22.42 12.97
CA GLU A 185 7.47 -22.94 13.88
C GLU A 185 7.32 -24.47 13.80
N GLY A 186 8.03 -25.13 12.90
CA GLY A 186 7.89 -26.58 12.67
C GLY A 186 6.52 -26.99 12.12
N SER A 187 5.80 -26.05 11.48
CA SER A 187 4.46 -26.28 10.94
C SER A 187 4.48 -26.79 9.50
N GLN A 188 3.34 -27.28 9.01
CA GLN A 188 3.13 -27.67 7.61
C GLN A 188 1.96 -26.90 6.98
N ASN A 189 1.97 -25.59 7.17
CA ASN A 189 0.95 -24.72 6.61
C ASN A 189 1.09 -24.61 5.08
N LYS A 190 -0.02 -24.32 4.42
CA LYS A 190 -0.06 -23.94 3.00
C LYS A 190 0.04 -22.41 2.85
N PRO A 191 0.55 -21.88 1.73
CA PRO A 191 0.64 -20.42 1.53
C PRO A 191 -0.68 -19.67 1.73
N ASP A 192 -1.80 -20.29 1.31
CA ASP A 192 -3.14 -19.72 1.51
C ASP A 192 -3.54 -19.60 2.98
N ALA A 193 -3.09 -20.52 3.84
CA ALA A 193 -3.33 -20.46 5.28
C ALA A 193 -2.64 -19.23 5.90
N ILE A 194 -1.42 -18.92 5.46
CA ILE A 194 -0.70 -17.70 5.89
C ILE A 194 -1.38 -16.44 5.37
N ARG A 195 -1.87 -16.45 4.13
CA ARG A 195 -2.65 -15.33 3.56
C ARG A 195 -3.90 -15.04 4.40
N ILE A 196 -4.69 -16.07 4.71
CA ILE A 196 -5.91 -15.92 5.52
C ILE A 196 -5.56 -15.49 6.95
N TRP A 197 -4.56 -16.12 7.56
CA TRP A 197 -4.11 -15.75 8.91
C TRP A 197 -3.67 -14.29 8.99
N LEU A 198 -2.81 -13.84 8.05
CA LEU A 198 -2.34 -12.47 8.02
C LEU A 198 -3.50 -11.49 7.76
N GLY A 199 -4.40 -11.82 6.82
CA GLY A 199 -5.61 -11.02 6.57
C GLY A 199 -6.44 -10.82 7.85
N ASN A 200 -6.71 -11.90 8.59
CA ASN A 200 -7.43 -11.82 9.86
C ASN A 200 -6.71 -10.99 10.93
N LYS A 201 -5.37 -11.00 10.95
CA LYS A 201 -4.57 -10.17 11.88
C LYS A 201 -4.57 -8.71 11.45
N THR A 202 -4.47 -8.42 10.16
CA THR A 202 -4.57 -7.07 9.60
C THR A 202 -5.94 -6.46 9.87
N ASP A 203 -7.02 -7.22 9.68
CA ASP A 203 -8.38 -6.75 10.00
C ASP A 203 -8.55 -6.45 11.49
N GLN A 204 -7.94 -7.25 12.38
CA GLN A 204 -7.91 -6.97 13.82
C GLN A 204 -7.14 -5.69 14.14
N ILE A 205 -6.00 -5.46 13.49
CA ILE A 205 -5.22 -4.22 13.63
C ILE A 205 -6.07 -3.04 13.18
N ILE A 206 -6.64 -3.07 11.98
CA ILE A 206 -7.48 -2.00 11.43
C ILE A 206 -8.67 -1.72 12.36
N LYS A 207 -9.36 -2.77 12.84
CA LYS A 207 -10.46 -2.62 13.79
C LYS A 207 -10.02 -1.92 15.09
N ARG A 208 -8.83 -2.22 15.60
CA ARG A 208 -8.28 -1.57 16.81
C ARG A 208 -7.77 -0.15 16.52
N MET A 209 -7.18 0.09 15.36
CA MET A 209 -6.78 1.43 14.92
C MET A 209 -8.00 2.36 14.84
N ASN A 210 -9.11 1.82 14.32
CA ASN A 210 -10.41 2.49 14.21
C ASN A 210 -11.21 2.51 15.52
N SER A 211 -10.64 2.08 16.65
CA SER A 211 -11.34 2.16 17.92
C SER A 211 -11.37 3.61 18.44
N GLY A 212 -12.53 4.02 18.93
CA GLY A 212 -12.83 5.42 19.28
C GLY A 212 -13.28 6.26 18.08
N ASN A 213 -13.63 7.52 18.31
CA ASN A 213 -13.94 8.50 17.24
C ASN A 213 -12.68 8.97 16.50
N ARG A 214 -11.83 8.02 16.09
CA ARG A 214 -10.55 8.27 15.42
C ARG A 214 -10.66 8.11 13.90
N SER A 215 -9.51 8.29 13.24
CA SER A 215 -9.25 8.07 11.81
C SER A 215 -9.86 6.75 11.29
N LYS A 216 -10.35 6.75 10.05
CA LYS A 216 -10.95 5.58 9.39
C LYS A 216 -9.91 4.82 8.57
N TYR A 217 -9.10 4.01 9.24
CA TYR A 217 -8.14 3.13 8.62
C TYR A 217 -8.81 2.04 7.78
N ASP A 218 -8.11 1.72 6.70
CA ASP A 218 -8.28 0.60 5.80
C ASP A 218 -6.89 0.02 5.47
N ASN A 219 -6.82 -0.97 4.58
CA ASN A 219 -5.55 -1.60 4.22
C ASN A 219 -4.54 -0.62 3.58
N GLU A 220 -5.03 0.39 2.86
CA GLU A 220 -4.18 1.35 2.14
C GLU A 220 -3.58 2.38 3.08
N SER A 221 -4.40 2.97 3.96
CA SER A 221 -3.92 3.88 5.01
C SER A 221 -2.99 3.20 6.00
N LEU A 222 -3.19 1.91 6.30
CA LEU A 222 -2.23 1.13 7.10
C LEU A 222 -0.89 0.96 6.37
N ALA A 223 -0.92 0.66 5.06
CA ALA A 223 0.30 0.54 4.27
C ALA A 223 1.10 1.86 4.24
N ILE A 224 0.40 2.98 4.05
CA ILE A 224 1.01 4.33 4.09
C ILE A 224 1.63 4.59 5.47
N LEU A 225 0.94 4.25 6.55
CA LEU A 225 1.49 4.43 7.91
C LEU A 225 2.76 3.60 8.12
N LEU A 226 2.79 2.36 7.62
CA LEU A 226 3.98 1.50 7.70
C LEU A 226 5.14 2.07 6.87
N GLU A 227 4.86 2.60 5.68
CA GLU A 227 5.86 3.27 4.84
C GLU A 227 6.43 4.50 5.56
N LEU A 228 5.60 5.35 6.16
CA LEU A 228 6.05 6.50 6.96
C LEU A 228 6.87 6.12 8.20
N MET A 229 6.76 4.88 8.68
CA MET A 229 7.50 4.37 9.83
C MET A 229 8.85 3.74 9.46
N TYR A 230 8.96 3.17 8.27
CA TYR A 230 10.09 2.30 7.90
C TYR A 230 10.75 2.66 6.55
N SER A 231 10.29 3.73 5.88
CA SER A 231 10.97 4.34 4.73
C SER A 231 12.16 5.21 5.13
#